data_AF-A0A3A0ENE3-F1
#
_entry.id   AF-A0A3A0ENE3-F1
#
_cell.length_a   1.000
_cell.length_b   1.000
_cell.length_c   1.000
_cell.angle_alpha   90.00
_cell.angle_beta   90.00
_cell.angle_gamma   90.00
#
_symmetry.space_group_name_H-M   'P 1'
#
loop_
_entity.id
_entity.type
_entity.pdbx_description
1 polymer ?
#
loop_
_entity_poly.entity_id
_entity_poly.type
_entity_poly.pdbx_seq_one_letter_code
_entity_poly.pdbx_strand_id
1 'polypeptide(L)'
;MNALARALLAGALVALAPAASAADPGAAADAGRRLYREGVLPSGAPLEATAAGDVPLRGGAAACASCHGRSGLGYPEGDRVPLAITAPALYTGRWIERRELYAARHTGPGTRPAYDDASLARALRDGVDAAGRPLDALMPRYRVDDDALRGLVAYLRTLGAAPAPGVTDTALHLATVVTSGVAPERRRAMLAVLAAFVADKNAATRREAERAKRRALHKEWKQRAYRRWELHVWELDGPPARWREQLEARHREQPAFALVSGLADGPWRPVHEFCEAREIPCLFPNTDLPETSLPGFYTVYFSEGARLEARVLA
;
A
#
# COMPACT_ATOMS: atom_id res chain seq x y z
N MET A 1 10.98 -38.98 -79.36
CA MET A 1 11.59 -37.63 -79.34
C MET A 1 10.74 -36.73 -78.44
N ASN A 2 11.36 -36.23 -77.35
CA ASN A 2 10.98 -35.22 -76.35
C ASN A 2 9.62 -34.50 -76.38
N ALA A 3 8.95 -34.43 -75.21
CA ALA A 3 8.39 -33.21 -74.54
C ALA A 3 7.56 -33.65 -73.30
N LEU A 4 7.93 -33.30 -72.05
CA LEU A 4 7.37 -32.21 -71.21
C LEU A 4 5.90 -32.46 -70.75
N ALA A 5 5.41 -32.26 -69.52
CA ALA A 5 5.96 -31.72 -68.28
C ALA A 5 5.00 -32.02 -67.09
N ARG A 6 5.62 -32.13 -65.91
CA ARG A 6 5.15 -31.94 -64.52
C ARG A 6 3.74 -31.37 -64.28
N ALA A 7 2.96 -32.04 -63.42
CA ALA A 7 1.88 -31.42 -62.64
C ALA A 7 2.23 -31.50 -61.14
N LEU A 8 2.28 -30.33 -60.50
CA LEU A 8 2.73 -30.08 -59.13
C LEU A 8 1.68 -30.50 -58.08
N LEU A 9 2.08 -31.30 -57.09
CA LEU A 9 1.41 -31.36 -55.79
C LEU A 9 1.91 -30.18 -54.94
N ALA A 10 1.10 -29.15 -54.77
CA ALA A 10 1.36 -28.07 -53.82
C ALA A 10 0.85 -28.51 -52.43
N GLY A 11 1.77 -28.95 -51.57
CA GLY A 11 1.51 -29.17 -50.16
C GLY A 11 1.45 -27.83 -49.42
N ALA A 12 0.27 -27.46 -48.92
CA ALA A 12 0.09 -26.31 -48.07
C ALA A 12 0.59 -26.64 -46.64
N LEU A 13 1.83 -26.21 -46.33
CA LEU A 13 2.31 -26.15 -44.95
C LEU A 13 1.62 -24.97 -44.26
N VAL A 14 0.60 -25.28 -43.45
CA VAL A 14 0.04 -24.35 -42.48
C VAL A 14 1.06 -24.21 -41.33
N ALA A 15 1.81 -23.12 -41.33
CA ALA A 15 2.65 -22.75 -40.20
C ALA A 15 1.75 -22.36 -39.03
N LEU A 16 1.63 -23.22 -38.01
CA LEU A 16 1.09 -22.84 -36.71
C LEU A 16 2.08 -21.85 -36.06
N ALA A 17 1.78 -20.56 -36.13
CA ALA A 17 2.40 -19.57 -35.27
C ALA A 17 2.00 -19.88 -33.82
N PRO A 18 2.94 -19.92 -32.86
CA PRO A 18 2.59 -20.04 -31.46
C PRO A 18 1.80 -18.80 -31.04
N ALA A 19 0.57 -19.00 -30.58
CA ALA A 19 -0.19 -17.94 -29.94
C ALA A 19 0.62 -17.45 -28.73
N ALA A 20 1.12 -16.22 -28.80
CA ALA A 20 1.67 -15.55 -27.65
C ALA A 20 0.58 -15.53 -26.57
N SER A 21 0.78 -16.31 -25.51
CA SER A 21 -0.06 -16.24 -24.32
C SER A 21 -0.02 -14.79 -23.85
N ALA A 22 -1.16 -14.10 -23.93
CA ALA A 22 -1.35 -12.84 -23.23
C ALA A 22 -1.08 -13.15 -21.76
N ALA A 23 -0.02 -12.55 -21.21
CA ALA A 23 0.33 -12.72 -19.81
C ALA A 23 -0.90 -12.35 -18.96
N ASP A 24 -1.22 -13.20 -17.98
CA ASP A 24 -2.31 -12.95 -17.04
C ASP A 24 -2.08 -11.57 -16.37
N PRO A 25 -3.03 -10.61 -16.51
CA PRO A 25 -2.93 -9.31 -15.87
C PRO A 25 -2.68 -9.39 -14.36
N GLY A 26 -3.20 -10.43 -13.69
CA GLY A 26 -2.97 -10.68 -12.27
C GLY A 26 -1.50 -11.02 -11.98
N ALA A 27 -0.93 -11.97 -12.72
CA ALA A 27 0.48 -12.34 -12.62
C ALA A 27 1.43 -11.16 -12.90
N ALA A 28 1.10 -10.31 -13.86
CA ALA A 28 1.88 -9.11 -14.16
C ALA A 28 1.87 -8.10 -13.01
N ALA A 29 0.70 -7.84 -12.41
CA ALA A 29 0.59 -6.95 -11.26
C ALA A 29 1.32 -7.50 -10.01
N ASP A 30 1.32 -8.80 -9.79
CA ASP A 30 2.05 -9.44 -8.68
C ASP A 30 3.58 -9.37 -8.85
N ALA A 31 4.07 -9.57 -10.08
CA ALA A 31 5.48 -9.34 -10.38
C ALA A 31 5.87 -7.87 -10.15
N GLY A 32 5.01 -6.93 -10.57
CA GLY A 32 5.16 -5.50 -10.29
C GLY A 32 5.15 -5.16 -8.79
N ARG A 33 4.29 -5.82 -8.01
CA ARG A 33 4.21 -5.64 -6.55
C ARG A 33 5.53 -6.01 -5.88
N ARG A 34 6.11 -7.16 -6.25
CA ARG A 34 7.41 -7.61 -5.72
C ARG A 34 8.53 -6.67 -6.11
N LEU A 35 8.57 -6.21 -7.37
CA LEU A 35 9.54 -5.20 -7.80
C LEU A 35 9.42 -3.93 -6.96
N TYR A 36 8.20 -3.42 -6.78
CA TYR A 36 7.93 -2.20 -6.04
C TYR A 36 8.28 -2.31 -4.54
N ARG A 37 7.88 -3.42 -3.89
CA ARG A 37 7.95 -3.57 -2.42
C ARG A 37 9.27 -4.17 -1.95
N GLU A 38 9.86 -5.04 -2.75
CA GLU A 38 10.99 -5.89 -2.34
C GLU A 38 12.21 -5.68 -3.23
N GLY A 39 12.07 -4.96 -4.35
CA GLY A 39 13.16 -4.77 -5.32
C GLY A 39 13.55 -6.07 -5.99
N VAL A 40 12.58 -6.92 -6.35
CA VAL A 40 12.81 -8.19 -7.05
C VAL A 40 12.19 -8.15 -8.44
N LEU A 41 12.99 -8.36 -9.49
CA LEU A 41 12.56 -8.37 -10.88
C LEU A 41 11.66 -9.59 -11.18
N PRO A 42 10.91 -9.59 -12.31
CA PRO A 42 10.13 -10.76 -12.74
C PRO A 42 10.98 -12.02 -12.89
N SER A 43 12.26 -11.88 -13.27
CA SER A 43 13.24 -12.97 -13.36
C SER A 43 13.67 -13.56 -12.01
N GLY A 44 13.31 -12.92 -10.89
CA GLY A 44 13.79 -13.26 -9.54
C GLY A 44 15.13 -12.61 -9.17
N ALA A 45 15.82 -11.98 -10.13
CA ALA A 45 17.03 -11.22 -9.85
C ALA A 45 16.73 -9.96 -9.01
N PRO A 46 17.66 -9.49 -8.17
CA PRO A 46 17.49 -8.24 -7.45
C PRO A 46 17.50 -7.05 -8.43
N LEU A 47 16.62 -6.09 -8.18
CA LEU A 47 16.57 -4.81 -8.88
C LEU A 47 17.86 -4.04 -8.60
N GLU A 48 18.40 -3.39 -9.63
CA GLU A 48 19.59 -2.55 -9.55
C GLU A 48 19.24 -1.11 -9.92
N ALA A 49 19.81 -0.16 -9.19
CA ALA A 49 19.65 1.25 -9.46
C ALA A 49 20.89 2.06 -9.03
N THR A 50 20.99 3.29 -9.50
CA THR A 50 22.01 4.25 -9.05
C THR A 50 21.34 5.50 -8.50
N ALA A 51 21.67 5.89 -7.27
CA ALA A 51 21.22 7.13 -6.65
C ALA A 51 22.38 8.11 -6.49
N ALA A 52 22.08 9.40 -6.30
CA ALA A 52 23.07 10.47 -6.11
C ALA A 52 24.17 10.56 -7.20
N GLY A 53 23.92 9.99 -8.38
CA GLY A 53 24.85 9.94 -9.51
C GLY A 53 25.69 8.67 -9.60
N ASP A 54 26.18 8.14 -8.47
CA ASP A 54 27.15 7.04 -8.45
C ASP A 54 26.95 6.00 -7.33
N VAL A 55 25.95 6.17 -6.46
CA VAL A 55 25.69 5.26 -5.34
C VAL A 55 24.87 4.05 -5.81
N PRO A 56 25.42 2.83 -5.86
CA PRO A 56 24.69 1.66 -6.30
C PRO A 56 23.70 1.19 -5.23
N LEU A 57 22.49 0.85 -5.66
CA LEU A 57 21.43 0.24 -4.86
C LEU A 57 21.05 -1.11 -5.46
N ARG A 58 20.74 -2.08 -4.60
CA ARG A 58 20.39 -3.45 -5.02
C ARG A 58 19.31 -4.06 -4.14
N GLY A 59 18.39 -4.82 -4.75
CA GLY A 59 17.33 -5.54 -4.04
C GLY A 59 16.43 -4.59 -3.25
N GLY A 60 16.15 -4.91 -1.98
CA GLY A 60 15.32 -4.10 -1.10
C GLY A 60 15.79 -2.64 -0.94
N ALA A 61 17.09 -2.38 -1.03
CA ALA A 61 17.62 -1.00 -0.99
C ALA A 61 17.23 -0.19 -2.24
N ALA A 62 16.94 -0.86 -3.36
CA ALA A 62 16.41 -0.26 -4.59
C ALA A 62 14.88 -0.35 -4.67
N ALA A 63 14.18 -0.91 -3.67
CA ALA A 63 12.71 -1.01 -3.73
C ALA A 63 12.06 0.37 -3.71
N CYS A 64 11.09 0.61 -4.59
CA CYS A 64 10.36 1.88 -4.67
C CYS A 64 9.68 2.24 -3.34
N ALA A 65 9.20 1.22 -2.62
CA ALA A 65 8.54 1.36 -1.33
C ALA A 65 9.45 1.93 -0.23
N SER A 66 10.78 1.89 -0.38
CA SER A 66 11.72 2.43 0.60
C SER A 66 11.62 3.96 0.73
N CYS A 67 11.23 4.67 -0.34
CA CYS A 67 10.99 6.12 -0.31
C CYS A 67 9.50 6.45 -0.48
N HIS A 68 8.78 5.71 -1.33
CA HIS A 68 7.37 6.00 -1.64
C HIS A 68 6.36 5.31 -0.71
N GLY A 69 6.83 4.40 0.16
CA GLY A 69 5.99 3.61 1.06
C GLY A 69 5.14 2.56 0.33
N ARG A 70 4.59 1.57 1.05
CA ARG A 70 3.69 0.56 0.45
C ARG A 70 2.40 1.14 -0.15
N SER A 71 1.97 2.31 0.34
CA SER A 71 0.79 3.03 -0.14
C SER A 71 1.06 3.88 -1.40
N GLY A 72 2.33 4.13 -1.74
CA GLY A 72 2.71 5.06 -2.81
C GLY A 72 2.50 6.53 -2.47
N LEU A 73 2.29 6.88 -1.19
CA LEU A 73 2.07 8.28 -0.78
C LEU A 73 3.36 9.06 -0.52
N GLY A 74 4.50 8.38 -0.40
CA GLY A 74 5.75 8.99 0.04
C GLY A 74 5.83 9.14 1.56
N TYR A 75 7.05 9.05 2.09
CA TYR A 75 7.36 9.41 3.47
C TYR A 75 8.48 10.45 3.49
N PRO A 76 8.32 11.58 4.19
CA PRO A 76 9.35 12.62 4.25
C PRO A 76 10.59 12.13 5.00
N GLU A 77 11.76 12.40 4.44
CA GLU A 77 13.05 12.15 5.07
C GLU A 77 13.83 13.47 5.13
N GLY A 78 13.87 14.08 6.33
CA GLY A 78 14.44 15.42 6.51
C GLY A 78 13.68 16.49 5.74
N ASP A 79 14.37 17.24 4.89
CA ASP A 79 13.83 18.28 4.01
C ASP A 79 13.35 17.73 2.64
N ARG A 80 13.59 16.45 2.37
CA ARG A 80 13.19 15.79 1.13
C ARG A 80 11.89 15.04 1.31
N VAL A 81 10.95 15.27 0.40
CA VAL A 81 9.63 14.63 0.42
C VAL A 81 9.42 13.89 -0.89
N PRO A 82 9.67 12.56 -0.92
CA PRO A 82 9.20 11.71 -2.01
C PRO A 82 7.73 11.98 -2.27
N LEU A 83 7.39 12.29 -3.52
CA LEU A 83 6.01 12.62 -3.88
C LEU A 83 5.16 11.35 -3.93
N ALA A 84 3.85 11.54 -3.80
CA ALA A 84 2.90 10.47 -4.07
C ALA A 84 3.00 10.00 -5.53
N ILE A 85 3.07 8.69 -5.70
CA ILE A 85 3.14 7.97 -6.98
C ILE A 85 1.95 7.01 -7.16
N THR A 86 0.84 7.27 -6.46
CA THR A 86 -0.43 6.58 -6.67
C THR A 86 -0.95 6.82 -8.09
N ALA A 87 -1.85 5.97 -8.56
CA ALA A 87 -2.41 6.09 -9.91
C ALA A 87 -3.03 7.48 -10.18
N PRO A 88 -3.86 8.05 -9.28
CA PRO A 88 -4.38 9.40 -9.49
C PRO A 88 -3.29 10.47 -9.50
N ALA A 89 -2.21 10.28 -8.74
CA ALA A 89 -1.10 11.21 -8.69
C ALA A 89 -0.25 11.16 -9.97
N LEU A 90 0.12 9.98 -10.47
CA LEU A 90 0.99 9.83 -11.65
C LEU A 90 0.26 10.14 -12.97
N TYR A 91 -0.88 9.48 -13.20
CA TYR A 91 -1.55 9.43 -14.50
C TYR A 91 -2.56 10.58 -14.72
N THR A 92 -2.60 11.55 -13.79
CA THR A 92 -3.33 12.81 -13.97
C THR A 92 -2.32 13.95 -14.10
N GLY A 93 -2.54 14.85 -15.06
CA GLY A 93 -1.73 16.06 -15.18
C GLY A 93 -1.89 16.95 -13.95
N ARG A 94 -0.80 17.59 -13.52
CA ARG A 94 -0.81 18.56 -12.42
C ARG A 94 -0.62 19.94 -13.02
N TRP A 95 -1.59 20.82 -12.82
CA TRP A 95 -1.51 22.22 -13.22
C TRP A 95 -1.64 23.08 -11.97
N ILE A 96 -0.63 23.91 -11.72
CA ILE A 96 -0.62 24.85 -10.60
C ILE A 96 -1.19 26.15 -11.14
N GLU A 97 -2.33 26.57 -10.60
CA GLU A 97 -2.95 27.84 -10.97
C GLU A 97 -2.22 29.02 -10.32
N ARG A 98 -2.31 30.22 -10.93
CA ARG A 98 -1.63 31.44 -10.43
C ARG A 98 -1.93 31.74 -8.95
N ARG A 99 -3.10 31.31 -8.46
CA ARG A 99 -3.57 31.48 -7.07
C ARG A 99 -2.88 30.54 -6.07
N GLU A 100 -2.26 29.46 -6.55
CA GLU A 100 -1.62 28.41 -5.73
C GLU A 100 -0.10 28.62 -5.59
N LEU A 101 0.49 29.51 -6.41
CA LEU A 101 1.91 29.85 -6.41
C LEU A 101 2.45 30.31 -5.04
N TYR A 102 1.64 30.98 -4.23
CA TYR A 102 2.04 31.45 -2.89
C TYR A 102 2.10 30.32 -1.84
N ALA A 103 1.40 29.20 -2.05
CA ALA A 103 1.44 28.03 -1.16
C ALA A 103 2.46 26.96 -1.63
N ALA A 104 2.82 26.99 -2.92
CA ALA A 104 3.62 25.95 -3.58
C ALA A 104 5.14 26.03 -3.36
N ARG A 105 5.65 27.07 -2.65
CA ARG A 105 7.09 27.20 -2.37
C ARG A 105 7.70 26.03 -1.57
N HIS A 106 6.88 25.11 -1.05
CA HIS A 106 7.31 23.99 -0.22
C HIS A 106 6.88 22.59 -0.74
N THR A 107 6.26 22.45 -1.91
CA THR A 107 5.53 21.21 -2.29
C THR A 107 5.88 20.56 -3.65
N GLY A 108 7.14 20.62 -4.06
CA GLY A 108 7.68 19.81 -5.16
C GLY A 108 7.53 20.43 -6.57
N PRO A 109 7.94 19.69 -7.63
CA PRO A 109 8.06 20.20 -8.99
C PRO A 109 6.70 20.72 -9.49
N GLY A 110 6.77 21.79 -10.28
CA GLY A 110 5.63 22.60 -10.71
C GLY A 110 4.59 21.87 -11.59
N THR A 111 4.03 22.60 -12.54
CA THR A 111 3.10 22.02 -13.54
C THR A 111 3.77 20.85 -14.28
N ARG A 112 3.01 19.80 -14.60
CA ARG A 112 3.43 18.70 -15.50
C ARG A 112 2.23 18.03 -16.18
N PRO A 113 2.42 17.46 -17.39
CA PRO A 113 1.42 16.58 -17.97
C PRO A 113 1.28 15.28 -17.15
N ALA A 114 0.25 14.50 -17.46
CA ALA A 114 0.12 13.14 -16.96
C ALA A 114 1.32 12.30 -17.42
N TYR A 115 1.74 11.35 -16.59
CA TYR A 115 2.64 10.31 -17.08
C TYR A 115 1.86 9.36 -17.99
N ASP A 116 2.52 8.90 -19.04
CA ASP A 116 2.21 7.69 -19.78
C ASP A 116 3.34 6.68 -19.55
N ASP A 117 3.19 5.48 -20.11
CA ASP A 117 4.14 4.39 -19.89
C ASP A 117 5.55 4.76 -20.40
N ALA A 118 5.65 5.51 -21.51
CA ALA A 118 6.92 5.92 -22.10
C ALA A 118 7.64 7.01 -21.27
N SER A 119 6.90 8.03 -20.81
CA SER A 119 7.45 9.07 -19.94
C SER A 119 7.77 8.56 -18.54
N LEU A 120 7.03 7.55 -18.04
CA LEU A 120 7.38 6.87 -16.79
C LEU A 120 8.63 6.01 -16.95
N ALA A 121 8.79 5.30 -18.08
CA ALA A 121 10.02 4.57 -18.41
C ALA A 121 11.23 5.50 -18.36
N ARG A 122 11.12 6.64 -19.05
CA ARG A 122 12.16 7.68 -19.10
C ARG A 122 12.44 8.27 -17.71
N ALA A 123 11.41 8.50 -16.90
CA ALA A 123 11.58 8.98 -15.54
C ALA A 123 12.37 8.00 -14.66
N LEU A 124 12.10 6.70 -14.78
CA LEU A 124 12.77 5.67 -13.99
C LEU A 124 14.19 5.36 -14.49
N ARG A 125 14.41 5.31 -15.80
CA ARG A 125 15.71 4.96 -16.40
C ARG A 125 16.66 6.15 -16.45
N ASP A 126 16.16 7.29 -16.92
CA ASP A 126 17.00 8.45 -17.26
C ASP A 126 16.84 9.59 -16.24
N GLY A 127 15.80 9.53 -15.40
CA GLY A 127 15.55 10.59 -14.43
C GLY A 127 14.92 11.83 -15.01
N VAL A 128 14.16 11.69 -16.10
CA VAL A 128 13.53 12.83 -16.77
C VAL A 128 12.02 12.70 -16.67
N ASP A 129 11.40 13.68 -16.02
CA ASP A 129 9.97 13.71 -15.74
C ASP A 129 9.10 13.83 -17.02
N ALA A 130 7.78 13.77 -16.86
CA ALA A 130 6.83 13.90 -17.98
C ALA A 130 6.90 15.25 -18.70
N ALA A 131 7.42 16.30 -18.05
CA ALA A 131 7.63 17.63 -18.63
C ALA A 131 9.04 17.82 -19.23
N GLY A 132 9.88 16.79 -19.22
CA GLY A 132 11.25 16.86 -19.73
C GLY A 132 12.28 17.43 -18.74
N ARG A 133 11.93 17.57 -17.46
CA ARG A 133 12.82 18.13 -16.42
C ARG A 133 13.56 17.02 -15.67
N PRO A 134 14.80 17.26 -15.23
CA PRO A 134 15.51 16.30 -14.39
C PRO A 134 14.82 16.12 -13.04
N LEU A 135 14.71 14.86 -12.61
CA LEU A 135 14.29 14.46 -11.27
C LEU A 135 15.44 14.65 -10.29
N ASP A 136 15.10 14.77 -9.02
CA ASP A 136 16.09 14.85 -7.94
C ASP A 136 17.11 13.71 -8.03
N ALA A 137 18.39 14.02 -7.74
CA ALA A 137 19.48 13.05 -7.82
C ALA A 137 19.30 11.89 -6.82
N LEU A 138 18.58 12.12 -5.72
CA LEU A 138 18.25 11.07 -4.75
C LEU A 138 17.24 10.06 -5.28
N MET A 139 16.43 10.42 -6.28
CA MET A 139 15.56 9.45 -6.93
C MET A 139 16.44 8.48 -7.76
N PRO A 140 16.41 7.16 -7.53
CA PRO A 140 17.33 6.27 -8.23
C PRO A 140 17.04 6.17 -9.73
N ARG A 141 18.08 5.86 -10.52
CA ARG A 141 18.01 5.52 -11.94
C ARG A 141 18.08 4.00 -12.08
N TYR A 142 17.02 3.39 -12.59
CA TYR A 142 16.78 1.95 -12.46
C TYR A 142 17.17 1.17 -13.72
N ARG A 143 17.82 0.02 -13.52
CA ARG A 143 18.05 -0.99 -14.56
C ARG A 143 16.81 -1.89 -14.66
N VAL A 144 15.77 -1.39 -15.34
CA VAL A 144 14.50 -2.10 -15.57
C VAL A 144 14.23 -2.23 -17.06
N ASP A 145 14.00 -3.45 -17.52
CA ASP A 145 13.55 -3.73 -18.89
C ASP A 145 12.05 -3.42 -19.06
N ASP A 146 11.55 -3.56 -20.29
CA ASP A 146 10.15 -3.22 -20.60
C ASP A 146 9.15 -4.21 -19.97
N ASP A 147 9.55 -5.45 -19.73
CA ASP A 147 8.68 -6.48 -19.14
C ASP A 147 8.47 -6.19 -17.65
N ALA A 148 9.55 -5.92 -16.93
CA ALA A 148 9.52 -5.47 -15.54
C ALA A 148 8.74 -4.16 -15.39
N LEU A 149 8.93 -3.22 -16.34
CA LEU A 149 8.21 -1.95 -16.32
C LEU A 149 6.71 -2.15 -16.53
N ARG A 150 6.26 -3.02 -17.44
CA ARG A 150 4.83 -3.32 -17.62
C ARG A 150 4.20 -3.87 -16.34
N GLY A 151 4.89 -4.78 -15.66
CA GLY A 151 4.45 -5.29 -14.35
C GLY A 151 4.34 -4.18 -13.30
N LEU A 152 5.38 -3.34 -13.20
CA LEU A 152 5.39 -2.19 -12.28
C LEU A 152 4.24 -1.21 -12.58
N VAL A 153 4.00 -0.87 -13.85
CA VAL A 153 2.88 -0.01 -14.27
C VAL A 153 1.55 -0.62 -13.85
N ALA A 154 1.35 -1.92 -14.10
CA ALA A 154 0.13 -2.63 -13.68
C ALA A 154 -0.09 -2.51 -12.17
N TYR A 155 0.97 -2.69 -11.36
CA TYR A 155 0.90 -2.51 -9.92
C TYR A 155 0.63 -1.05 -9.50
N LEU A 156 1.35 -0.07 -10.04
CA LEU A 156 1.15 1.35 -9.72
C LEU A 156 -0.27 1.83 -10.03
N ARG A 157 -0.90 1.27 -11.08
CA ARG A 157 -2.30 1.56 -11.43
C ARG A 157 -3.29 1.07 -10.36
N THR A 158 -2.91 0.12 -9.50
CA THR A 158 -3.74 -0.31 -8.35
C THR A 158 -3.64 0.63 -7.15
N LEU A 159 -2.51 1.32 -6.99
CA LEU A 159 -2.26 2.15 -5.80
C LEU A 159 -3.17 3.38 -5.80
N GLY A 160 -4.07 3.45 -4.82
CA GLY A 160 -5.03 4.55 -4.68
C GLY A 160 -6.10 4.60 -5.78
N ALA A 161 -6.32 3.50 -6.51
CA ALA A 161 -7.38 3.40 -7.52
C ALA A 161 -8.80 3.43 -6.91
N ALA A 162 -8.93 2.94 -5.68
CA ALA A 162 -10.14 3.00 -4.87
C ALA A 162 -9.79 3.44 -3.45
N PRO A 163 -10.76 3.96 -2.68
CA PRO A 163 -10.61 4.15 -1.24
C PRO A 163 -10.16 2.85 -0.57
N ALA A 164 -9.28 2.96 0.43
CA ALA A 164 -8.87 1.80 1.20
C ALA A 164 -10.09 1.18 1.92
N PRO A 165 -10.11 -0.14 2.16
CA PRO A 165 -11.16 -0.78 2.96
C PRO A 165 -11.40 -0.04 4.28
N GLY A 166 -12.68 0.14 4.64
CA GLY A 166 -13.07 0.89 5.85
C GLY A 166 -12.93 2.41 5.75
N VAL A 167 -12.67 2.97 4.56
CA VAL A 167 -12.69 4.42 4.32
C VAL A 167 -13.85 4.79 3.42
N THR A 168 -14.71 5.69 3.89
CA THR A 168 -15.75 6.34 3.08
C THR A 168 -15.44 7.83 2.92
N ASP A 169 -16.29 8.54 2.19
CA ASP A 169 -16.16 10.00 2.03
C ASP A 169 -16.28 10.75 3.36
N THR A 170 -16.97 10.19 4.33
CA THR A 170 -17.33 10.86 5.59
C THR A 170 -16.86 10.13 6.84
N ALA A 171 -16.57 8.83 6.75
CA ALA A 171 -16.22 7.97 7.87
C ALA A 171 -14.92 7.17 7.64
N LEU A 172 -14.23 6.92 8.75
CA LEU A 172 -13.11 6.00 8.87
C LEU A 172 -13.53 4.93 9.87
N HIS A 173 -13.74 3.71 9.39
CA HIS A 173 -14.12 2.56 10.20
C HIS A 173 -12.88 1.90 10.79
N LEU A 174 -12.85 1.82 12.11
CA LEU A 174 -11.84 1.13 12.91
C LEU A 174 -12.54 -0.06 13.59
N ALA A 175 -11.79 -1.13 13.82
CA ALA A 175 -12.29 -2.26 14.61
C ALA A 175 -11.41 -2.49 15.83
N THR A 176 -11.97 -3.07 16.88
CA THR A 176 -11.21 -3.67 17.97
C THR A 176 -11.69 -5.10 18.17
N VAL A 177 -10.76 -6.02 18.41
CA VAL A 177 -11.07 -7.45 18.56
C VAL A 177 -11.19 -7.81 20.03
N VAL A 178 -12.25 -8.51 20.41
CA VAL A 178 -12.46 -8.99 21.79
C VAL A 178 -12.90 -10.45 21.77
N THR A 179 -12.23 -11.33 22.48
CA THR A 179 -12.64 -12.74 22.57
C THR A 179 -13.54 -12.98 23.77
N SER A 180 -14.50 -13.93 23.69
CA SER A 180 -15.47 -14.17 24.78
C SER A 180 -14.89 -14.70 26.09
N GLY A 181 -13.67 -15.26 26.11
CA GLY A 181 -12.99 -15.67 27.35
C GLY A 181 -12.49 -14.51 28.24
N VAL A 182 -12.49 -13.28 27.74
CA VAL A 182 -11.97 -12.12 28.47
C VAL A 182 -12.92 -11.72 29.60
N ALA A 183 -12.37 -11.51 30.80
CA ALA A 183 -13.12 -11.05 31.97
C ALA A 183 -13.99 -9.81 31.65
N PRO A 184 -15.29 -9.78 32.04
CA PRO A 184 -16.19 -8.69 31.68
C PRO A 184 -15.70 -7.30 32.10
N GLU A 185 -15.04 -7.19 33.25
CA GLU A 185 -14.48 -5.95 33.78
C GLU A 185 -13.36 -5.41 32.88
N ARG A 186 -12.44 -6.29 32.47
CA ARG A 186 -11.31 -5.95 31.59
C ARG A 186 -11.82 -5.53 30.21
N ARG A 187 -12.83 -6.25 29.68
CA ARG A 187 -13.53 -5.88 28.43
C ARG A 187 -14.15 -4.48 28.54
N ARG A 188 -14.97 -4.23 29.57
CA ARG A 188 -15.64 -2.94 29.78
C ARG A 188 -14.63 -1.80 29.89
N ALA A 189 -13.56 -1.98 30.66
CA ALA A 189 -12.55 -0.95 30.87
C ALA A 189 -11.86 -0.54 29.56
N MET A 190 -11.36 -1.50 28.77
CA MET A 190 -10.70 -1.19 27.50
C MET A 190 -11.66 -0.52 26.51
N LEU A 191 -12.87 -1.07 26.35
CA LEU A 191 -13.84 -0.51 25.41
C LEU A 191 -14.28 0.90 25.79
N ALA A 192 -14.41 1.20 27.09
CA ALA A 192 -14.73 2.53 27.57
C ALA A 192 -13.66 3.56 27.17
N VAL A 193 -12.37 3.21 27.27
CA VAL A 193 -11.26 4.09 26.86
C VAL A 193 -11.31 4.36 25.35
N LEU A 194 -11.47 3.33 24.53
CA LEU A 194 -11.53 3.49 23.08
C LEU A 194 -12.76 4.32 22.65
N ALA A 195 -13.92 4.04 23.23
CA ALA A 195 -15.15 4.78 22.96
C ALA A 195 -15.05 6.25 23.36
N ALA A 196 -14.47 6.54 24.54
CA ALA A 196 -14.25 7.91 24.99
C ALA A 196 -13.30 8.68 24.06
N PHE A 197 -12.21 8.06 23.63
CA PHE A 197 -11.26 8.68 22.69
C PHE A 197 -11.92 9.00 21.35
N VAL A 198 -12.69 8.05 20.80
CA VAL A 198 -13.41 8.26 19.52
C VAL A 198 -14.49 9.34 19.67
N ALA A 199 -15.20 9.38 20.80
CA ALA A 199 -16.17 10.43 21.09
C ALA A 199 -15.52 11.81 21.13
N ASP A 200 -14.41 11.97 21.85
CA ASP A 200 -13.65 13.24 21.91
C ASP A 200 -13.12 13.64 20.52
N LYS A 201 -12.53 12.68 19.79
CA LYS A 201 -12.03 12.89 18.42
C LYS A 201 -13.12 13.37 17.45
N ASN A 202 -14.37 12.93 17.67
CA ASN A 202 -15.54 13.26 16.85
C ASN A 202 -16.33 14.46 17.35
N ALA A 203 -16.09 14.94 18.57
CA ALA A 203 -16.79 16.09 19.16
C ALA A 203 -16.58 17.39 18.37
N ALA A 204 -15.66 17.38 17.40
CA ALA A 204 -15.37 18.47 16.47
C ALA A 204 -15.09 19.79 17.20
N THR A 205 -14.40 19.72 18.35
CA THR A 205 -14.09 20.86 19.23
C THR A 205 -13.29 21.94 18.53
N ARG A 206 -12.69 21.64 17.38
CA ARG A 206 -11.97 22.61 16.55
C ARG A 206 -12.71 22.93 15.25
N ARG A 207 -13.99 22.60 15.10
CA ARG A 207 -14.79 22.83 13.87
C ARG A 207 -14.21 22.14 12.63
N GLU A 208 -13.66 20.94 12.80
CA GLU A 208 -13.03 20.14 11.75
C GLU A 208 -13.94 19.94 10.54
N ALA A 209 -15.20 19.59 10.76
CA ALA A 209 -16.18 19.39 9.70
C ALA A 209 -16.45 20.67 8.89
N GLU A 210 -16.53 21.83 9.55
CA GLU A 210 -16.71 23.11 8.86
C GLU A 210 -15.45 23.54 8.12
N ARG A 211 -14.25 23.26 8.64
CA ARG A 211 -12.99 23.49 7.91
C ARG A 211 -12.82 22.55 6.71
N ALA A 212 -13.33 21.33 6.81
CA ALA A 212 -13.40 20.40 5.70
C ALA A 212 -14.34 20.88 4.58
N LYS A 213 -15.38 21.66 4.90
CA LYS A 213 -16.27 22.31 3.92
C LYS A 213 -15.70 23.64 3.39
N ARG A 214 -15.18 24.49 4.28
CA ARG A 214 -14.63 25.82 3.97
C ARG A 214 -13.11 25.77 3.94
N ARG A 215 -12.58 25.13 2.90
CA ARG A 215 -11.16 24.80 2.82
C ARG A 215 -10.31 26.03 2.56
N ALA A 216 -9.30 26.23 3.38
CA ALA A 216 -8.25 27.18 3.05
C ALA A 216 -7.36 26.55 1.99
N LEU A 217 -7.09 27.25 0.88
CA LEU A 217 -6.32 26.74 -0.27
C LEU A 217 -5.00 26.06 0.15
N HIS A 218 -4.26 26.65 1.08
CA HIS A 218 -2.98 26.13 1.57
C HIS A 218 -3.10 24.92 2.54
N LYS A 219 -4.30 24.52 2.94
CA LYS A 219 -4.58 23.36 3.82
C LYS A 219 -5.62 22.40 3.23
N GLU A 220 -5.95 22.57 1.96
CA GLU A 220 -7.08 21.88 1.33
C GLU A 220 -6.96 20.36 1.44
N TRP A 221 -5.78 19.80 1.18
CA TRP A 221 -5.54 18.36 1.27
C TRP A 221 -5.73 17.81 2.69
N LYS A 222 -5.23 18.49 3.73
CA LYS A 222 -5.40 18.09 5.14
C LYS A 222 -6.86 18.18 5.56
N GLN A 223 -7.55 19.22 5.12
CA GLN A 223 -8.95 19.47 5.49
C GLN A 223 -9.91 18.55 4.72
N ARG A 224 -9.60 18.20 3.47
CA ARG A 224 -10.30 17.19 2.67
C ARG A 224 -10.22 15.80 3.28
N ALA A 225 -9.10 15.48 3.92
CA ALA A 225 -8.85 14.17 4.49
C ALA A 225 -9.56 13.93 5.83
N TYR A 226 -10.35 14.88 6.34
CA TYR A 226 -11.11 14.66 7.56
C TYR A 226 -12.24 13.66 7.34
N ARG A 227 -12.31 12.65 8.22
CA ARG A 227 -13.44 11.74 8.36
C ARG A 227 -13.79 11.62 9.84
N ARG A 228 -15.06 11.37 10.15
CA ARG A 228 -15.48 10.90 11.47
C ARG A 228 -14.97 9.48 11.70
N TRP A 229 -14.63 9.15 12.93
CA TRP A 229 -14.18 7.79 13.26
C TRP A 229 -15.36 6.96 13.75
N GLU A 230 -15.46 5.73 13.28
CA GLU A 230 -16.45 4.76 13.74
C GLU A 230 -15.71 3.55 14.28
N LEU A 231 -15.95 3.21 15.54
CA LEU A 231 -15.32 2.08 16.19
C LEU A 231 -16.30 0.92 16.27
N HIS A 232 -15.88 -0.21 15.72
CA HIS A 232 -16.62 -1.46 15.72
C HIS A 232 -15.98 -2.45 16.68
N VAL A 233 -16.80 -3.22 17.38
CA VAL A 233 -16.31 -4.30 18.25
C VAL A 233 -16.51 -5.62 17.54
N TRP A 234 -15.41 -6.27 17.19
CA TRP A 234 -15.42 -7.59 16.59
C TRP A 234 -15.24 -8.64 17.69
N GLU A 235 -16.37 -9.11 18.20
CA GLU A 235 -16.40 -10.22 19.15
C GLU A 235 -16.08 -11.55 18.47
N LEU A 236 -15.15 -12.31 19.06
CA LEU A 236 -14.75 -13.63 18.58
C LEU A 236 -15.08 -14.69 19.63
N ASP A 237 -15.70 -15.78 19.17
CA ASP A 237 -16.18 -16.86 20.02
C ASP A 237 -15.47 -18.18 19.79
N GLY A 238 -15.42 -18.99 20.86
CA GLY A 238 -14.87 -20.32 20.83
C GLY A 238 -13.34 -20.35 20.65
N PRO A 239 -12.78 -21.51 20.27
CA PRO A 239 -11.34 -21.71 20.25
C PRO A 239 -10.63 -20.90 19.14
N PRO A 240 -9.34 -20.55 19.32
CA PRO A 240 -8.56 -19.74 18.36
C PRO A 240 -8.59 -20.24 16.91
N ALA A 241 -8.73 -21.55 16.70
CA ALA A 241 -8.83 -22.15 15.37
C ALA A 241 -10.02 -21.64 14.54
N ARG A 242 -11.08 -21.10 15.18
CA ARG A 242 -12.25 -20.55 14.49
C ARG A 242 -12.22 -19.04 14.32
N TRP A 243 -11.24 -18.36 14.91
CA TRP A 243 -11.20 -16.90 14.89
C TRP A 243 -10.94 -16.35 13.49
N ARG A 244 -10.14 -17.04 12.66
CA ARG A 244 -9.87 -16.61 11.30
C ARG A 244 -11.15 -16.48 10.48
N GLU A 245 -12.00 -17.50 10.48
CA GLU A 245 -13.26 -17.48 9.74
C GLU A 245 -14.18 -16.34 10.20
N GLN A 246 -14.26 -16.13 11.51
CA GLN A 246 -15.07 -15.03 12.09
C GLN A 246 -14.54 -13.66 11.68
N LEU A 247 -13.22 -13.43 11.74
CA LEU A 247 -12.61 -12.18 11.29
C LEU A 247 -12.89 -11.92 9.80
N GLU A 248 -12.80 -12.96 8.97
CA GLU A 248 -13.11 -12.86 7.53
C GLU A 248 -14.59 -12.55 7.28
N ALA A 249 -15.50 -13.09 8.09
CA ALA A 249 -16.92 -12.75 8.04
C ALA A 249 -17.16 -11.29 8.44
N ARG A 250 -16.62 -10.85 9.58
CA ARG A 250 -16.78 -9.47 10.08
C ARG A 250 -16.18 -8.44 9.13
N HIS A 251 -15.01 -8.71 8.56
CA HIS A 251 -14.39 -7.80 7.60
C HIS A 251 -15.16 -7.69 6.28
N ARG A 252 -15.82 -8.77 5.82
CA ARG A 252 -16.70 -8.70 4.65
C ARG A 252 -17.96 -7.91 4.90
N GLU A 253 -18.57 -8.07 6.08
CA GLU A 253 -19.78 -7.35 6.47
C GLU A 253 -19.50 -5.87 6.72
N GLN A 254 -18.40 -5.57 7.40
CA GLN A 254 -18.03 -4.22 7.80
C GLN A 254 -16.51 -4.04 7.70
N PRO A 255 -15.98 -3.68 6.52
CA PRO A 255 -14.55 -3.47 6.35
C PRO A 255 -14.02 -2.41 7.32
N ALA A 256 -12.92 -2.73 7.99
CA ALA A 256 -12.20 -1.81 8.85
C ALA A 256 -10.87 -1.42 8.19
N PHE A 257 -10.52 -0.15 8.33
CA PHE A 257 -9.25 0.41 7.85
C PHE A 257 -8.08 -0.06 8.72
N ALA A 258 -8.30 -0.20 10.03
CA ALA A 258 -7.33 -0.70 10.98
C ALA A 258 -8.03 -1.39 12.15
N LEU A 259 -7.35 -2.38 12.71
CA LEU A 259 -7.65 -2.94 14.02
C LEU A 259 -6.83 -2.17 15.05
N VAL A 260 -7.50 -1.60 16.05
CA VAL A 260 -6.90 -0.80 17.11
C VAL A 260 -7.14 -1.47 18.45
N SER A 261 -6.04 -1.73 19.15
CA SER A 261 -6.04 -2.49 20.39
C SER A 261 -6.76 -3.84 20.26
N GLY A 262 -7.27 -4.35 21.37
CA GLY A 262 -8.04 -5.58 21.44
C GLY A 262 -7.62 -6.45 22.61
N LEU A 263 -8.45 -7.42 22.95
CA LEU A 263 -8.24 -8.36 24.05
C LEU A 263 -8.49 -9.78 23.56
N ALA A 264 -7.54 -10.66 23.84
CA ALA A 264 -7.69 -12.09 23.64
C ALA A 264 -7.37 -12.84 24.93
N ASP A 265 -8.23 -13.79 25.27
CA ASP A 265 -7.90 -14.86 26.20
C ASP A 265 -7.25 -15.99 25.40
N GLY A 266 -5.91 -15.95 25.30
CA GLY A 266 -5.11 -16.87 24.50
C GLY A 266 -4.22 -16.20 23.43
N PRO A 267 -3.70 -16.98 22.47
CA PRO A 267 -2.68 -16.52 21.53
C PRO A 267 -3.25 -15.55 20.48
N TRP A 268 -2.54 -14.44 20.23
CA TRP A 268 -2.95 -13.45 19.22
C TRP A 268 -2.68 -13.87 17.76
N ARG A 269 -1.96 -14.97 17.55
CA ARG A 269 -1.52 -15.45 16.23
C ARG A 269 -2.63 -15.45 15.15
N PRO A 270 -3.88 -15.93 15.39
CA PRO A 270 -4.90 -15.93 14.34
C PRO A 270 -5.27 -14.54 13.84
N VAL A 271 -5.25 -13.53 14.73
CA VAL A 271 -5.52 -12.13 14.38
C VAL A 271 -4.32 -11.53 13.64
N HIS A 272 -3.09 -11.84 14.08
CA HIS A 272 -1.86 -11.45 13.38
C HIS A 272 -1.87 -11.93 11.92
N GLU A 273 -2.07 -13.24 11.70
CA GLU A 273 -2.07 -13.84 10.37
C GLU A 273 -3.20 -13.30 9.49
N PHE A 274 -4.35 -12.98 10.08
CA PHE A 274 -5.44 -12.29 9.38
C PHE A 274 -5.01 -10.90 8.90
N CYS A 275 -4.41 -10.10 9.78
CA CYS A 275 -3.98 -8.73 9.49
C CYS A 275 -2.85 -8.67 8.46
N GLU A 276 -1.85 -9.53 8.56
CA GLU A 276 -0.79 -9.62 7.55
C GLU A 276 -1.34 -10.07 6.19
N ALA A 277 -2.22 -11.08 6.16
CA ALA A 277 -2.79 -11.59 4.91
C ALA A 277 -3.73 -10.58 4.23
N ARG A 278 -4.47 -9.78 5.02
CA ARG A 278 -5.39 -8.76 4.52
C ARG A 278 -4.75 -7.38 4.35
N GLU A 279 -3.48 -7.23 4.73
CA GLU A 279 -2.78 -5.95 4.74
C GLU A 279 -3.50 -4.88 5.59
N ILE A 280 -4.11 -5.29 6.70
CA ILE A 280 -4.86 -4.41 7.62
C ILE A 280 -3.96 -4.09 8.81
N PRO A 281 -3.64 -2.82 9.08
CA PRO A 281 -2.90 -2.43 10.28
C PRO A 281 -3.58 -2.95 11.55
N CYS A 282 -2.86 -3.73 12.35
CA CYS A 282 -3.27 -4.23 13.66
C CYS A 282 -2.35 -3.62 14.72
N LEU A 283 -2.88 -2.64 15.42
CA LEU A 283 -2.08 -1.72 16.24
C LEU A 283 -2.32 -2.00 17.71
N PHE A 284 -1.28 -2.46 18.37
CA PHE A 284 -1.13 -2.51 19.82
C PHE A 284 -2.21 -3.32 20.56
N PRO A 285 -2.43 -4.59 20.20
CA PRO A 285 -3.35 -5.44 20.95
C PRO A 285 -2.86 -5.66 22.38
N ASN A 286 -3.79 -5.71 23.33
CA ASN A 286 -3.50 -6.00 24.73
C ASN A 286 -3.48 -7.53 24.91
N THR A 287 -2.36 -8.14 24.58
CA THR A 287 -2.17 -9.61 24.64
C THR A 287 -0.87 -9.95 25.37
N ASP A 288 -0.95 -10.97 26.21
CA ASP A 288 0.23 -11.52 26.91
C ASP A 288 1.00 -12.52 26.01
N LEU A 289 0.37 -12.97 24.91
CA LEU A 289 0.88 -13.95 23.95
C LEU A 289 0.93 -13.37 22.52
N PRO A 290 1.77 -12.34 22.28
CA PRO A 290 1.97 -11.80 20.94
C PRO A 290 2.69 -12.81 20.05
N GLU A 291 2.43 -12.73 18.74
CA GLU A 291 3.13 -13.55 17.76
C GLU A 291 4.41 -12.86 17.31
N THR A 292 5.55 -13.32 17.81
CA THR A 292 6.87 -12.73 17.55
C THR A 292 7.77 -13.58 16.66
N SER A 293 7.36 -14.81 16.31
CA SER A 293 8.13 -15.69 15.42
C SER A 293 7.85 -15.45 13.94
N LEU A 294 6.74 -14.79 13.61
CA LEU A 294 6.39 -14.43 12.25
C LEU A 294 6.87 -13.00 11.94
N PRO A 295 7.45 -12.76 10.75
CA PRO A 295 7.65 -11.40 10.29
C PRO A 295 6.28 -10.74 10.06
N GLY A 296 6.13 -9.49 10.46
CA GLY A 296 4.91 -8.71 10.26
C GLY A 296 5.22 -7.27 9.91
N PHE A 297 4.48 -6.72 8.95
CA PHE A 297 4.52 -5.29 8.63
C PHE A 297 3.27 -4.59 9.16
N TYR A 298 2.12 -5.27 9.13
CA TYR A 298 0.83 -4.67 9.47
C TYR A 298 0.50 -4.80 10.95
N THR A 299 1.10 -5.75 11.66
CA THR A 299 0.85 -6.01 13.08
C THR A 299 1.97 -5.46 13.94
N VAL A 300 1.62 -4.56 14.86
CA VAL A 300 2.56 -3.94 15.79
C VAL A 300 2.10 -4.19 17.22
N TYR A 301 2.98 -4.73 18.06
CA TYR A 301 2.72 -5.01 19.48
C TYR A 301 3.34 -3.94 20.39
N PHE A 302 2.81 -3.78 21.60
CA PHE A 302 3.45 -2.93 22.62
C PHE A 302 4.76 -3.52 23.15
N SER A 303 4.82 -4.84 23.25
CA SER A 303 5.99 -5.61 23.73
C SER A 303 5.94 -7.04 23.19
N GLU A 304 6.99 -7.83 23.44
CA GLU A 304 6.95 -9.28 23.18
C GLU A 304 6.19 -10.07 24.27
N GLY A 305 5.43 -9.38 25.13
CA GLY A 305 4.55 -9.97 26.13
C GLY A 305 5.29 -10.83 27.16
N ALA A 306 4.64 -11.90 27.61
CA ALA A 306 5.16 -12.80 28.65
C ALA A 306 6.52 -13.42 28.28
N ARG A 307 6.86 -13.52 26.99
CA ARG A 307 8.16 -14.01 26.53
C ARG A 307 9.30 -13.06 26.90
N LEU A 308 9.08 -11.75 26.79
CA LEU A 308 10.07 -10.76 27.21
C LEU A 308 10.28 -10.82 28.72
N GLU A 309 9.18 -10.86 29.48
CA GLU A 309 9.21 -10.93 30.94
C GLU A 309 9.98 -12.16 31.42
N ALA A 310 9.72 -13.34 30.83
CA ALA A 310 10.45 -14.56 31.12
C ALA A 310 11.96 -14.46 30.84
N ARG A 311 12.37 -13.80 29.74
CA ARG A 311 13.80 -13.61 29.42
C ARG A 311 14.49 -12.60 30.32
N VAL A 312 13.79 -11.59 30.81
CA VAL A 312 14.36 -10.57 31.72
C VAL A 312 14.51 -11.11 33.14
N LEU A 313 13.67 -12.08 33.54
CA LEU A 313 13.72 -12.72 34.86
C LEU A 313 14.67 -13.92 34.95
N ALA A 314 15.19 -14.41 33.82
CA ALA A 314 16.14 -15.53 33.72
C ALA A 314 17.59 -15.06 33.82
#